data_AF-K2KD76-F1
#
_entry.id   AF-K2KD76-F1
#
_cell.length_a   1.000
_cell.length_b   1.000
_cell.length_c   1.000
_cell.angle_alpha   90.00
_cell.angle_beta   90.00
_cell.angle_gamma   90.00
#
_symmetry.space_group_name_H-M   'P 1'
#
loop_
_entity.id
_entity.type
_entity.pdbx_description
1 polymer ?
#
loop_
_entity_poly.entity_id
_entity_poly.type
_entity_poly.pdbx_seq_one_letter_code
_entity_poly.pdbx_strand_id
1 'polypeptide(L)'
;MTASLTILKYAQNLSAEVEFYSPKDIAELENEHERYVREFNRIVEEEVKKQKEKQSLSNRTKEGFRNVGNKMLGRNKSTEEAPKERVLSDEEIVKKAERIAKNELEKDARLVSSYDQYEKMKKSGSLNTETKDSCIQANSLEELNQKLLQFVGANGKYMPYTKAVQISLNNPNLKDLEVIDTPGVNDPIASREERTKALLKDCDVVFIVSPSSQFLTDSDMDLFDRVSHKEGLQEIYFVASQADSAVLSMSEVEKSGHHLPTALENAQKAISSQLNNIMGKLIENYPNQREVFEKAKQNGVILASGVCFSMYKDFNNQASWERNQKTEEYHNALRNLRDFYPDAFNSDDKSKESLLFLSNMGAIEERLEKAAKEKEKIMSQKLQDYAQSQANNLHKLIVQLLQDLEEEKKRIKNADMGAIKEQIKAYQNLSGNIETGFREAYE
;
A
#
# COMPACT_ATOMS: atom_id res chain seq x y z
N MET A 1 -2.54 4.53 13.66
CA MET A 1 -3.03 3.14 13.61
C MET A 1 -2.16 2.40 12.61
N THR A 2 -1.59 1.26 12.97
CA THR A 2 -1.07 0.31 11.97
C THR A 2 -2.29 -0.36 11.36
N ALA A 3 -2.62 0.04 10.14
CA ALA A 3 -3.88 -0.31 9.53
C ALA A 3 -3.94 -1.83 9.29
N SER A 4 -4.81 -2.51 10.01
CA SER A 4 -5.24 -3.87 9.66
C SER A 4 -6.45 -3.73 8.75
N LEU A 5 -6.57 -4.64 7.78
CA LEU A 5 -7.74 -4.71 6.90
C LEU A 5 -8.99 -4.77 7.76
N THR A 6 -9.90 -3.82 7.56
CA THR A 6 -11.09 -3.67 8.40
C THR A 6 -12.34 -3.82 7.56
N ILE A 7 -13.24 -4.70 7.99
CA ILE A 7 -14.52 -4.93 7.31
C ILE A 7 -15.63 -4.44 8.23
N LEU A 8 -16.47 -3.52 7.77
CA LEU A 8 -17.63 -3.05 8.51
C LEU A 8 -18.90 -3.64 7.89
N LYS A 9 -19.72 -4.28 8.72
CA LYS A 9 -21.01 -4.84 8.30
C LYS A 9 -22.12 -4.52 9.29
N TYR A 10 -23.36 -4.55 8.80
CA TYR A 10 -24.54 -4.41 9.64
C TYR A 10 -24.79 -5.68 10.48
N ALA A 11 -25.07 -5.51 11.77
CA ALA A 11 -25.67 -6.52 12.63
C ALA A 11 -26.47 -5.87 13.75
N GLN A 12 -27.45 -6.60 14.29
CA GLN A 12 -28.22 -6.12 15.45
C GLN A 12 -27.36 -6.03 16.71
N ASN A 13 -26.47 -7.00 16.91
CA ASN A 13 -25.56 -7.06 18.04
C ASN A 13 -24.19 -6.50 17.66
N LEU A 14 -23.59 -5.74 18.56
CA LEU A 14 -22.24 -5.19 18.37
C LEU A 14 -21.21 -6.30 18.63
N SER A 15 -20.41 -6.58 17.61
CA SER A 15 -19.35 -7.58 17.72
C SER A 15 -18.17 -7.27 16.82
N ALA A 16 -17.04 -7.91 17.07
CA ALA A 16 -15.94 -7.96 16.13
C ALA A 16 -15.38 -9.37 16.05
N GLU A 17 -14.84 -9.72 14.89
CA GLU A 17 -14.14 -10.97 14.61
C GLU A 17 -12.73 -10.63 14.16
N VAL A 18 -11.74 -11.20 14.83
CA VAL A 18 -10.32 -10.94 14.57
C VAL A 18 -9.72 -12.12 13.80
N GLU A 19 -9.18 -11.83 12.62
CA GLU A 19 -8.39 -12.78 11.84
C GLU A 19 -6.92 -12.64 12.26
N PHE A 20 -6.33 -13.69 12.81
CA PHE A 20 -4.90 -13.74 13.10
C PHE A 20 -4.10 -14.26 11.90
N TYR A 21 -2.81 -13.97 11.86
CA TYR A 21 -1.90 -14.62 10.92
C TYR A 21 -1.90 -16.13 11.14
N SER A 22 -1.97 -16.87 10.02
CA SER A 22 -1.84 -18.32 10.02
C SER A 22 -0.39 -18.75 10.30
N PRO A 23 -0.13 -20.02 10.67
CA PRO A 23 1.23 -20.53 10.80
C PRO A 23 2.07 -20.36 9.52
N LYS A 24 1.44 -20.46 8.35
CA LYS A 24 2.08 -20.21 7.06
C LYS A 24 2.50 -18.74 6.92
N ASP A 25 1.61 -17.81 7.27
CA ASP A 25 1.90 -16.37 7.22
C ASP A 25 3.07 -16.01 8.15
N ILE A 26 3.13 -16.61 9.35
CA ILE A 26 4.21 -16.37 10.31
C ILE A 26 5.54 -16.93 9.79
N ALA A 27 5.53 -18.13 9.20
CA ALA A 27 6.74 -18.72 8.62
C ALA A 27 7.29 -17.90 7.44
N GLU A 28 6.42 -17.29 6.64
CA GLU A 28 6.83 -16.36 5.58
C GLU A 28 7.48 -15.09 6.14
N LEU A 29 6.87 -14.49 7.17
CA LEU A 29 7.44 -13.33 7.87
C LEU A 29 8.80 -13.65 8.51
N GLU A 30 8.97 -14.85 9.08
CA GLU A 30 10.23 -15.31 9.64
C GLU A 30 11.32 -15.45 8.56
N ASN A 31 11.00 -16.05 7.42
CA ASN A 31 11.96 -16.19 6.31
C ASN A 31 12.41 -14.83 5.75
N GLU A 32 11.47 -13.89 5.55
CA GLU A 32 11.83 -12.53 5.11
C GLU A 32 12.62 -11.77 6.18
N HIS A 33 12.33 -11.98 7.47
CA HIS A 33 13.15 -11.44 8.57
C HIS A 33 14.59 -11.96 8.51
N GLU A 34 14.77 -13.28 8.35
CA GLU A 34 16.10 -13.89 8.22
C GLU A 34 16.84 -13.39 6.98
N ARG A 35 16.11 -13.18 5.88
CA ARG A 35 16.65 -12.58 4.65
C ARG A 35 17.11 -11.14 4.90
N TYR A 36 16.31 -10.32 5.58
CA TYR A 36 16.71 -8.96 5.96
C TYR A 36 17.98 -8.96 6.81
N VAL A 37 18.05 -9.82 7.84
CA VAL A 37 19.22 -9.90 8.73
C VAL A 37 20.48 -10.32 7.96
N ARG A 38 20.37 -11.31 7.07
CA ARG A 38 21.49 -11.74 6.22
C ARG A 38 21.97 -10.62 5.31
N GLU A 39 21.07 -9.93 4.64
CA GLU A 39 21.41 -8.87 3.69
C GLU A 39 21.97 -7.63 4.41
N PHE A 40 21.40 -7.27 5.56
CA PHE A 40 21.92 -6.21 6.42
C PHE A 40 23.37 -6.48 6.83
N ASN A 41 23.65 -7.67 7.34
CA ASN A 41 25.00 -8.06 7.75
C ASN A 41 25.97 -8.07 6.56
N ARG A 42 25.54 -8.58 5.39
CA ARG A 42 26.34 -8.58 4.16
C ARG A 42 26.74 -7.15 3.76
N ILE A 43 25.79 -6.22 3.73
CA ILE A 43 26.06 -4.83 3.35
C ILE A 43 26.96 -4.15 4.38
N VAL A 44 26.72 -4.39 5.69
CA VAL A 44 27.57 -3.84 6.76
C VAL A 44 29.00 -4.35 6.63
N GLU A 45 29.22 -5.65 6.45
CA GLU A 45 30.56 -6.23 6.29
C GLU A 45 31.30 -5.67 5.07
N GLU A 46 30.61 -5.58 3.92
CA GLU A 46 31.16 -4.99 2.70
C GLU A 46 31.53 -3.52 2.88
N GLU A 47 30.67 -2.74 3.54
CA GLU A 47 30.91 -1.31 3.74
C GLU A 47 31.99 -1.05 4.80
N VAL A 48 32.02 -1.83 5.89
CA VAL A 48 33.12 -1.80 6.87
C VAL A 48 34.45 -2.09 6.18
N LYS A 49 34.51 -3.13 5.33
CA LYS A 49 35.72 -3.48 4.57
C LYS A 49 36.15 -2.32 3.65
N LYS A 50 35.21 -1.74 2.88
CA LYS A 50 35.48 -0.58 2.00
C LYS A 50 36.00 0.63 2.79
N GLN A 51 35.43 0.95 3.95
CA GLN A 51 35.86 2.08 4.77
C GLN A 51 37.26 1.83 5.38
N LYS A 52 37.53 0.61 5.86
CA LYS A 52 38.87 0.23 6.37
C LYS A 52 39.93 0.27 5.27
N GLU A 53 39.62 -0.21 4.08
CA GLU A 53 40.53 -0.14 2.92
C GLU A 53 40.85 1.32 2.53
N LYS A 54 39.82 2.19 2.46
CA LYS A 54 40.00 3.62 2.20
C LYS A 54 40.89 4.31 3.24
N GLN A 55 40.70 4.02 4.52
CA GLN A 55 41.58 4.54 5.58
C GLN A 55 43.00 3.99 5.47
N SER A 56 43.16 2.70 5.16
CA SER A 56 44.48 2.09 4.99
C SER A 56 45.27 2.71 3.83
N LEU A 57 44.61 3.02 2.72
CA LEU A 57 45.18 3.70 1.57
C LEU A 57 45.56 5.14 1.91
N SER A 58 44.66 5.89 2.57
CA SER A 58 44.95 7.26 3.04
C SER A 58 46.15 7.28 4.00
N ASN A 59 46.27 6.30 4.90
CA ASN A 59 47.40 6.17 5.82
C ASN A 59 48.72 5.83 5.10
N ARG A 60 48.70 4.91 4.12
CA ARG A 60 49.87 4.57 3.28
C ARG A 60 50.34 5.75 2.43
N THR A 61 49.43 6.54 1.86
CA THR A 61 49.77 7.75 1.11
C THR A 61 50.39 8.83 2.01
N LYS A 62 49.90 8.96 3.25
CA LYS A 62 50.49 9.85 4.28
C LYS A 62 51.89 9.39 4.73
N GLU A 63 52.12 8.09 4.90
CA GLU A 63 53.43 7.52 5.23
C GLU A 63 54.43 7.65 4.06
N GLY A 64 53.99 7.42 2.82
CA GLY A 64 54.79 7.63 1.61
C GLY A 64 55.24 9.09 1.46
N PHE A 65 54.34 10.05 1.69
CA PHE A 65 54.67 11.48 1.68
C PHE A 65 55.59 11.87 2.83
N ARG A 66 55.42 11.31 4.04
CA ARG A 66 56.32 11.54 5.18
C ARG A 66 57.72 10.99 4.94
N ASN A 67 57.85 9.78 4.36
CA ASN A 67 59.14 9.13 4.12
C ASN A 67 59.93 9.78 2.97
N VAL A 68 59.24 10.31 1.94
CA VAL A 68 59.90 11.07 0.86
C VAL A 68 60.23 12.51 1.32
N GLY A 69 59.32 13.16 2.07
CA GLY A 69 59.53 14.50 2.61
C GLY A 69 60.70 14.60 3.60
N ASN A 70 60.83 13.63 4.52
CA ASN A 70 61.94 13.63 5.49
C ASN A 70 63.31 13.31 4.87
N LYS A 71 63.36 12.68 3.69
CA LYS A 71 64.63 12.31 3.05
C LYS A 71 65.14 13.39 2.08
N MET A 72 64.27 14.31 1.64
CA MET A 72 64.63 15.25 0.57
C MET A 72 64.62 16.73 0.97
N LEU A 73 63.93 17.17 2.03
CA LEU A 73 63.86 18.61 2.35
C LEU A 73 63.81 18.89 3.86
N GLY A 74 64.97 19.21 4.43
CA GLY A 74 65.03 20.00 5.66
C GLY A 74 64.71 21.46 5.34
N ARG A 75 63.44 21.89 5.40
CA ARG A 75 63.06 23.29 5.68
C ARG A 75 61.54 23.53 5.80
N ASN A 76 61.24 24.51 6.65
CA ASN A 76 59.94 25.05 7.06
C ASN A 76 59.02 25.58 5.93
N LYS A 77 57.71 25.62 6.31
CA LYS A 77 56.57 26.46 5.86
C LYS A 77 55.64 25.91 4.75
N SER A 78 54.38 25.66 5.14
CA SER A 78 53.21 26.46 4.74
C SER A 78 51.95 25.92 5.44
N THR A 79 51.20 26.82 6.07
CA THR A 79 49.92 26.57 6.74
C THR A 79 48.78 26.81 5.76
N GLU A 80 48.43 25.79 5.00
CA GLU A 80 47.08 25.60 4.47
C GLU A 80 46.76 24.12 4.69
N GLU A 81 46.09 23.83 5.82
CA GLU A 81 45.66 22.47 6.12
C GLU A 81 44.55 22.09 5.14
N ALA A 82 44.90 21.27 4.13
CA ALA A 82 43.92 20.49 3.40
C ALA A 82 42.97 19.82 4.41
N PRO A 83 41.65 19.70 4.12
CA PRO A 83 40.69 19.22 5.09
C PRO A 83 41.16 17.85 5.57
N LYS A 84 41.58 17.77 6.84
CA LYS A 84 42.01 16.53 7.44
C LYS A 84 40.80 15.60 7.41
N GLU A 85 40.76 14.65 6.47
CA GLU A 85 39.85 13.52 6.55
C GLU A 85 40.06 12.88 7.91
N ARG A 86 39.07 13.07 8.79
CA ARG A 86 39.08 12.57 10.15
C ARG A 86 39.14 11.04 10.06
N VAL A 87 40.17 10.44 10.67
CA VAL A 87 40.23 8.98 10.83
C VAL A 87 39.07 8.61 11.76
N LEU A 88 38.10 7.86 11.22
CA LEU A 88 36.96 7.36 11.98
C LEU A 88 37.43 6.19 12.85
N SER A 89 36.91 6.10 14.08
CA SER A 89 37.11 4.91 14.91
C SER A 89 36.40 3.69 14.30
N ASP A 90 36.78 2.48 14.72
CA ASP A 90 36.11 1.24 14.29
C ASP A 90 34.59 1.29 14.58
N GLU A 91 34.19 1.86 15.72
CA GLU A 91 32.77 2.05 16.07
C GLU A 91 32.06 3.05 15.16
N GLU A 92 32.71 4.16 14.78
CA GLU A 92 32.16 5.14 13.85
C GLU A 92 32.02 4.56 12.43
N ILE A 93 32.94 3.70 12.01
CA ILE A 93 32.86 2.97 10.74
C ILE A 93 31.66 2.04 10.72
N VAL A 94 31.47 1.23 11.78
CA VAL A 94 30.35 0.31 11.89
C VAL A 94 29.02 1.07 11.88
N LYS A 95 28.86 2.12 12.70
CA LYS A 95 27.62 2.93 12.71
C LYS A 95 27.30 3.55 11.35
N LYS A 96 28.33 3.98 10.61
CA LYS A 96 28.16 4.51 9.25
C LYS A 96 27.72 3.40 8.28
N ALA A 97 28.33 2.23 8.36
CA ALA A 97 27.98 1.06 7.55
C ALA A 97 26.54 0.59 7.84
N GLU A 98 26.13 0.52 9.11
CA GLU A 98 24.76 0.21 9.52
C GLU A 98 23.74 1.20 8.95
N ARG A 99 24.07 2.51 8.97
CA ARG A 99 23.20 3.54 8.37
C ARG A 99 23.07 3.38 6.85
N ILE A 100 24.16 3.03 6.17
CA ILE A 100 24.15 2.77 4.72
C ILE A 100 23.31 1.52 4.42
N ALA A 101 23.52 0.44 5.17
CA ALA A 101 22.75 -0.79 5.02
C ALA A 101 21.25 -0.55 5.23
N LYS A 102 20.89 0.21 6.28
CA LYS A 102 19.50 0.58 6.53
C LYS A 102 18.90 1.38 5.38
N ASN A 103 19.59 2.44 4.91
CA ASN A 103 19.12 3.25 3.79
C ASN A 103 18.99 2.45 2.48
N GLU A 104 19.85 1.45 2.25
CA GLU A 104 19.77 0.62 1.06
C GLU A 104 18.58 -0.34 1.13
N LEU A 105 18.36 -0.97 2.29
CA LEU A 105 17.23 -1.87 2.52
C LEU A 105 15.88 -1.14 2.59
N GLU A 106 15.85 0.13 2.98
CA GLU A 106 14.64 0.99 2.95
C GLU A 106 14.00 1.10 1.56
N LYS A 107 14.74 0.77 0.48
CA LYS A 107 14.19 0.69 -0.88
C LYS A 107 13.27 -0.52 -1.08
N ASP A 108 13.44 -1.58 -0.29
CA ASP A 108 12.56 -2.75 -0.28
C ASP A 108 11.57 -2.65 0.88
N ALA A 109 10.48 -1.92 0.64
CA ALA A 109 9.44 -1.70 1.64
C ALA A 109 8.82 -3.01 2.16
N ARG A 110 8.74 -4.05 1.32
CA ARG A 110 8.21 -5.36 1.70
C ARG A 110 9.11 -6.05 2.71
N LEU A 111 10.40 -6.12 2.40
CA LEU A 111 11.40 -6.76 3.26
C LEU A 111 11.48 -6.05 4.63
N VAL A 112 11.55 -4.72 4.64
CA VAL A 112 11.58 -3.91 5.88
C VAL A 112 10.34 -4.12 6.72
N SER A 113 9.15 -4.11 6.11
CA SER A 113 7.90 -4.24 6.85
C SER A 113 7.69 -5.64 7.42
N SER A 114 8.10 -6.68 6.69
CA SER A 114 8.11 -8.05 7.20
C SER A 114 9.06 -8.21 8.39
N TYR A 115 10.27 -7.63 8.29
CA TYR A 115 11.23 -7.58 9.40
C TYR A 115 10.63 -6.89 10.63
N ASP A 116 10.09 -5.69 10.47
CA ASP A 116 9.50 -4.90 11.56
C ASP A 116 8.29 -5.61 12.20
N GLN A 117 7.46 -6.26 11.38
CA GLN A 117 6.30 -7.01 11.87
C GLN A 117 6.75 -8.24 12.69
N TYR A 118 7.74 -9.00 12.21
CA TYR A 118 8.26 -10.16 12.94
C TYR A 118 9.00 -9.75 14.22
N GLU A 119 9.76 -8.65 14.20
CA GLU A 119 10.38 -8.09 15.40
C GLU A 119 9.34 -7.70 16.46
N LYS A 120 8.19 -7.14 16.05
CA LYS A 120 7.08 -6.86 16.97
C LYS A 120 6.52 -8.17 17.56
N MET A 121 6.33 -9.20 16.75
CA MET A 121 5.87 -10.53 17.24
C MET A 121 6.84 -11.11 18.26
N LYS A 122 8.15 -11.09 17.98
CA LYS A 122 9.20 -11.58 18.91
C LYS A 122 9.18 -10.83 20.24
N LYS A 123 9.03 -9.50 20.20
CA LYS A 123 8.95 -8.66 21.41
C LYS A 123 7.69 -8.93 22.24
N SER A 124 6.57 -9.28 21.60
CA SER A 124 5.33 -9.64 22.31
C SER A 124 5.33 -11.06 22.91
N GLY A 125 6.31 -11.91 22.53
CA GLY A 125 6.41 -13.31 22.94
C GLY A 125 5.43 -14.23 22.20
N SER A 126 5.67 -15.55 22.24
CA SER A 126 4.83 -16.54 21.56
C SER A 126 3.42 -16.59 22.15
N LEU A 127 2.48 -15.93 21.49
CA LEU A 127 1.05 -16.03 21.79
C LEU A 127 0.47 -17.18 20.98
N ASN A 128 -0.11 -18.18 21.66
CA ASN A 128 -0.91 -19.19 20.96
C ASN A 128 -2.20 -18.52 20.46
N THR A 129 -2.25 -18.22 19.17
CA THR A 129 -3.39 -17.58 18.50
C THR A 129 -4.41 -18.60 17.98
N GLU A 130 -4.07 -19.88 17.88
CA GLU A 130 -4.95 -20.94 17.33
C GLU A 130 -6.11 -21.28 18.27
N THR A 131 -5.92 -21.12 19.58
CA THR A 131 -6.92 -21.48 20.61
C THR A 131 -7.68 -20.27 21.15
N LYS A 132 -7.43 -19.08 20.61
CA LYS A 132 -8.03 -17.85 21.10
C LYS A 132 -9.40 -17.61 20.49
N ASP A 133 -10.35 -17.21 21.33
CA ASP A 133 -11.61 -16.68 20.86
C ASP A 133 -11.34 -15.39 20.05
N SER A 134 -11.55 -15.49 18.74
CA SER A 134 -11.47 -14.38 17.80
C SER A 134 -12.70 -13.49 17.85
N CYS A 135 -13.76 -13.93 18.55
CA CYS A 135 -15.02 -13.22 18.64
C CYS A 135 -15.05 -12.30 19.87
N ILE A 136 -15.31 -11.03 19.61
CA ILE A 136 -15.46 -9.98 20.61
C ILE A 136 -16.93 -9.57 20.60
N GLN A 137 -17.62 -9.72 21.72
CA GLN A 137 -18.98 -9.20 21.90
C GLN A 137 -18.94 -7.94 22.76
N ALA A 138 -19.80 -6.98 22.49
CA ALA A 138 -19.91 -5.76 23.26
C ALA A 138 -21.37 -5.28 23.35
N ASN A 139 -21.71 -4.58 24.42
CA ASN A 139 -23.04 -4.00 24.63
C ASN A 139 -23.09 -2.52 24.23
N SER A 140 -21.93 -1.88 24.00
CA SER A 140 -21.82 -0.49 23.55
C SER A 140 -20.65 -0.30 22.59
N LEU A 141 -20.69 0.78 21.80
CA LEU A 141 -19.61 1.13 20.88
C LEU A 141 -18.31 1.45 21.64
N GLU A 142 -18.42 2.04 22.83
CA GLU A 142 -17.29 2.39 23.67
C GLU A 142 -16.61 1.15 24.26
N GLU A 143 -17.40 0.16 24.69
CA GLU A 143 -16.90 -1.15 25.12
C GLU A 143 -16.22 -1.89 23.96
N LEU A 144 -16.83 -1.88 22.77
CA LEU A 144 -16.27 -2.50 21.57
C LEU A 144 -14.92 -1.88 21.23
N ASN A 145 -14.84 -0.54 21.20
CA ASN A 145 -13.61 0.19 20.95
C ASN A 145 -12.51 -0.17 21.96
N GLN A 146 -12.83 -0.17 23.25
CA GLN A 146 -11.88 -0.55 24.30
C GLN A 146 -11.33 -1.96 24.14
N LYS A 147 -12.18 -2.94 23.78
CA LYS A 147 -11.74 -4.32 23.52
C LYS A 147 -10.88 -4.41 22.25
N LEU A 148 -11.26 -3.69 21.19
CA LEU A 148 -10.53 -3.65 19.93
C LEU A 148 -9.11 -3.08 20.06
N LEU A 149 -8.87 -2.15 21.00
CA LEU A 149 -7.53 -1.59 21.23
C LEU A 149 -6.46 -2.65 21.52
N GLN A 150 -6.83 -3.82 22.03
CA GLN A 150 -5.88 -4.93 22.24
C GLN A 150 -5.39 -5.58 20.94
N PHE A 151 -6.16 -5.44 19.85
CA PHE A 151 -5.93 -6.07 18.54
C PHE A 151 -5.50 -5.09 17.46
N VAL A 152 -6.00 -3.85 17.48
CA VAL A 152 -5.66 -2.84 16.45
C VAL A 152 -4.90 -1.63 17.00
N GLY A 153 -4.83 -1.48 18.32
CA GLY A 153 -4.11 -0.39 18.97
C GLY A 153 -2.60 -0.52 18.79
N ALA A 154 -1.88 0.60 18.70
CA ALA A 154 -0.43 0.62 18.51
C ALA A 154 0.34 -0.16 19.60
N ASN A 155 -0.19 -0.17 20.83
CA ASN A 155 0.34 -0.90 21.98
C ASN A 155 -0.49 -2.15 22.32
N GLY A 156 -1.34 -2.60 21.39
CA GLY A 156 -2.21 -3.75 21.59
C GLY A 156 -1.41 -5.05 21.69
N LYS A 157 -1.71 -5.87 22.70
CA LYS A 157 -1.02 -7.15 22.93
C LYS A 157 -1.08 -8.10 21.72
N TYR A 158 -2.19 -8.11 21.00
CA TYR A 158 -2.45 -9.01 19.88
C TYR A 158 -2.25 -8.35 18.52
N MET A 159 -1.95 -7.05 18.49
CA MET A 159 -1.75 -6.30 17.25
C MET A 159 -0.66 -6.90 16.34
N PRO A 160 0.50 -7.33 16.86
CA PRO A 160 1.51 -7.97 16.01
C PRO A 160 1.01 -9.25 15.31
N TYR A 161 -0.02 -9.91 15.85
CA TYR A 161 -0.57 -11.14 15.30
C TYR A 161 -1.85 -10.93 14.50
N THR A 162 -2.42 -9.72 14.51
CA THR A 162 -3.70 -9.42 13.87
C THR A 162 -3.49 -9.12 12.38
N LYS A 163 -4.21 -9.85 11.54
CA LYS A 163 -4.18 -9.73 10.07
C LYS A 163 -5.33 -8.85 9.58
N ALA A 164 -6.55 -9.12 10.05
CA ALA A 164 -7.75 -8.36 9.69
C ALA A 164 -8.74 -8.33 10.86
N VAL A 165 -9.67 -7.39 10.82
CA VAL A 165 -10.77 -7.29 11.79
C VAL A 165 -12.07 -7.03 11.05
N GLN A 166 -13.09 -7.81 11.36
CA GLN A 166 -14.45 -7.59 10.88
C GLN A 166 -15.30 -7.07 12.04
N ILE A 167 -15.84 -5.86 11.91
CA ILE A 167 -16.64 -5.19 12.92
C ILE A 167 -18.11 -5.20 12.46
N SER A 168 -18.96 -5.73 13.31
CA SER A 168 -20.40 -5.75 13.12
C SER A 168 -21.04 -4.64 13.95
N LEU A 169 -21.70 -3.70 13.28
CA LEU A 169 -22.26 -2.49 13.88
C LEU A 169 -23.78 -2.44 13.69
N ASN A 170 -24.50 -2.01 14.73
CA ASN A 170 -25.92 -1.67 14.62
C ASN A 170 -26.09 -0.26 14.03
N ASN A 171 -25.61 -0.07 12.80
CA ASN A 171 -25.73 1.17 12.05
C ASN A 171 -26.64 0.93 10.83
N PRO A 172 -27.86 1.50 10.79
CA PRO A 172 -28.77 1.35 9.66
C PRO A 172 -28.19 1.77 8.30
N ASN A 173 -27.20 2.67 8.28
CA ASN A 173 -26.53 3.09 7.03
C ASN A 173 -25.68 1.97 6.42
N LEU A 174 -25.35 0.92 7.19
CA LEU A 174 -24.68 -0.29 6.69
C LEU A 174 -25.69 -1.38 6.29
N LYS A 175 -26.99 -1.14 6.43
CA LYS A 175 -27.99 -2.11 6.01
C LYS A 175 -27.86 -2.28 4.49
N ASP A 176 -27.63 -3.51 4.06
CA ASP A 176 -27.36 -3.89 2.66
C ASP A 176 -25.98 -3.49 2.09
N LEU A 177 -25.09 -2.95 2.92
CA LEU A 177 -23.72 -2.56 2.56
C LEU A 177 -22.67 -3.27 3.43
N GLU A 178 -21.55 -3.60 2.80
CA GLU A 178 -20.32 -4.04 3.48
C GLU A 178 -19.19 -3.11 3.04
N VAL A 179 -18.50 -2.50 4.00
CA VAL A 179 -17.42 -1.55 3.73
C VAL A 179 -16.10 -2.21 4.07
N ILE A 180 -15.22 -2.31 3.08
CA ILE A 180 -13.88 -2.87 3.23
C ILE A 180 -12.89 -1.69 3.23
N ASP A 181 -12.35 -1.39 4.41
CA ASP A 181 -11.28 -0.42 4.60
C ASP A 181 -9.92 -1.12 4.52
N THR A 182 -9.12 -0.71 3.54
CA THR A 182 -7.85 -1.37 3.23
C THR A 182 -6.68 -0.63 3.91
N PRO A 183 -5.64 -1.33 4.39
CA PRO A 183 -4.49 -0.74 5.09
C PRO A 183 -3.67 0.32 4.34
N GLY A 184 -4.03 0.61 3.10
CA GLY A 184 -3.14 1.08 2.06
C GLY A 184 -3.12 0.05 0.95
N VAL A 185 -3.38 0.54 -0.26
CA VAL A 185 -3.20 -0.09 -1.57
C VAL A 185 -1.98 -1.02 -1.66
N ASN A 186 -0.86 -0.57 -1.08
CA ASN A 186 0.45 -1.22 -1.11
C ASN A 186 0.81 -1.70 0.28
N ASP A 187 -0.01 -2.56 0.88
CA ASP A 187 0.38 -3.25 2.11
C ASP A 187 1.66 -4.06 1.82
N PRO A 188 2.78 -3.73 2.48
CA PRO A 188 4.06 -4.38 2.23
C PRO A 188 4.10 -5.82 2.76
N ILE A 189 3.12 -6.24 3.58
CA ILE A 189 3.02 -7.60 4.08
C ILE A 189 2.23 -8.45 3.09
N ALA A 190 2.89 -9.46 2.50
CA ALA A 190 2.34 -10.29 1.42
C ALA A 190 0.99 -10.94 1.76
N SER A 191 0.86 -11.52 2.95
CA SER A 191 -0.38 -12.19 3.36
C SER A 191 -1.56 -11.22 3.57
N ARG A 192 -1.30 -9.96 3.94
CA ARG A 192 -2.32 -8.90 4.00
C ARG A 192 -2.68 -8.39 2.60
N GLU A 193 -1.68 -8.28 1.74
CA GLU A 193 -1.86 -7.92 0.34
C GLU A 193 -2.73 -8.96 -0.39
N GLU A 194 -2.47 -10.26 -0.20
CA GLU A 194 -3.26 -11.36 -0.76
C GLU A 194 -4.71 -11.32 -0.27
N ARG A 195 -4.92 -11.11 1.04
CA ARG A 195 -6.25 -10.97 1.62
C ARG A 195 -7.02 -9.79 1.04
N THR A 196 -6.35 -8.64 0.91
CA THR A 196 -6.92 -7.44 0.29
C THR A 196 -7.30 -7.70 -1.17
N LYS A 197 -6.42 -8.33 -1.94
CA LYS A 197 -6.69 -8.75 -3.33
C LYS A 197 -7.88 -9.70 -3.43
N ALA A 198 -8.00 -10.66 -2.51
CA ALA A 198 -9.14 -11.58 -2.47
C ALA A 198 -10.46 -10.83 -2.25
N LEU A 199 -10.52 -9.91 -1.29
CA LEU A 199 -11.72 -9.12 -1.03
C LEU A 199 -12.07 -8.16 -2.17
N LEU A 200 -11.05 -7.52 -2.79
CA LEU A 200 -11.26 -6.65 -3.94
C LEU A 200 -11.88 -7.40 -5.14
N LYS A 201 -11.68 -8.71 -5.27
CA LYS A 201 -12.35 -9.53 -6.29
C LYS A 201 -13.85 -9.69 -6.03
N ASP A 202 -14.33 -9.49 -4.81
CA ASP A 202 -15.74 -9.63 -4.50
C ASP A 202 -16.47 -8.28 -4.54
N CYS A 203 -15.74 -7.17 -4.38
CA CYS A 203 -16.29 -5.81 -4.43
C CYS A 203 -17.03 -5.50 -5.74
N ASP A 204 -18.20 -4.87 -5.60
CA ASP A 204 -19.01 -4.34 -6.70
C ASP A 204 -18.67 -2.89 -7.05
N VAL A 205 -18.38 -2.10 -6.01
CA VAL A 205 -18.01 -0.69 -6.11
C VAL A 205 -16.71 -0.43 -5.37
N VAL A 206 -15.82 0.37 -5.98
CA VAL A 206 -14.52 0.73 -5.41
C VAL A 206 -14.39 2.24 -5.35
N PHE A 207 -14.15 2.77 -4.15
CA PHE A 207 -13.78 4.17 -3.96
C PHE A 207 -12.26 4.27 -3.81
N ILE A 208 -11.60 4.93 -4.77
CA ILE A 208 -10.17 5.22 -4.72
C ILE A 208 -10.01 6.60 -4.11
N VAL A 209 -9.48 6.65 -2.89
CA VAL A 209 -9.26 7.88 -2.13
C VAL A 209 -7.79 8.27 -2.22
N SER A 210 -7.50 9.41 -2.83
CA SER A 210 -6.13 9.93 -3.00
C SER A 210 -6.05 11.40 -2.58
N PRO A 211 -5.00 11.84 -1.86
CA PRO A 211 -4.84 13.23 -1.46
C PRO A 211 -4.81 14.19 -2.66
N SER A 212 -5.56 15.29 -2.60
CA SER A 212 -5.68 16.24 -3.72
C SER A 212 -4.35 16.83 -4.19
N SER A 213 -3.40 17.07 -3.28
CA SER A 213 -2.08 17.64 -3.60
C SER A 213 -1.15 16.68 -4.35
N GLN A 214 -1.41 15.38 -4.25
CA GLN A 214 -0.65 14.30 -4.88
C GLN A 214 -1.62 13.29 -5.51
N PHE A 215 -2.62 13.80 -6.23
CA PHE A 215 -3.72 12.98 -6.70
C PHE A 215 -3.23 11.91 -7.69
N LEU A 216 -3.49 10.63 -7.39
CA LEU A 216 -3.15 9.48 -8.24
C LEU A 216 -1.67 9.44 -8.67
N THR A 217 -0.79 9.22 -7.68
CA THR A 217 0.65 9.01 -7.87
C THR A 217 0.96 7.67 -8.56
N ASP A 218 2.23 7.44 -8.93
CA ASP A 218 2.67 6.15 -9.48
C ASP A 218 2.39 4.98 -8.52
N SER A 219 2.49 5.19 -7.21
CA SER A 219 2.10 4.20 -6.19
C SER A 219 0.61 3.86 -6.23
N ASP A 220 -0.24 4.81 -6.61
CA ASP A 220 -1.68 4.57 -6.80
C ASP A 220 -1.94 3.81 -8.11
N MET A 221 -1.03 3.89 -9.09
CA MET A 221 -1.19 3.19 -10.36
C MET A 221 -1.10 1.67 -10.22
N ASP A 222 -0.31 1.18 -9.25
CA ASP A 222 -0.20 -0.25 -8.92
C ASP A 222 -1.55 -0.85 -8.47
N LEU A 223 -2.52 -0.03 -8.03
CA LEU A 223 -3.91 -0.50 -7.83
C LEU A 223 -4.56 -0.92 -9.11
N PHE A 224 -4.36 -0.15 -10.18
CA PHE A 224 -5.05 -0.42 -11.42
C PHE A 224 -4.61 -1.78 -11.91
N ASP A 225 -3.33 -2.16 -11.87
CA ASP A 225 -2.92 -3.53 -12.15
C ASP A 225 -3.69 -4.58 -11.32
N ARG A 226 -4.00 -4.33 -10.07
CA ARG A 226 -4.66 -5.32 -9.20
C ARG A 226 -6.18 -5.38 -9.38
N VAL A 227 -6.80 -4.22 -9.60
CA VAL A 227 -8.24 -4.05 -9.81
C VAL A 227 -8.61 -4.39 -11.26
N SER A 228 -7.67 -4.24 -12.19
CA SER A 228 -7.84 -4.42 -13.64
C SER A 228 -7.87 -5.87 -14.09
N HIS A 229 -7.16 -6.80 -13.43
CA HIS A 229 -7.07 -8.20 -13.88
C HIS A 229 -8.37 -9.02 -13.67
N LYS A 230 -9.50 -8.34 -13.47
CA LYS A 230 -10.79 -8.96 -13.18
C LYS A 230 -11.59 -9.24 -14.45
N GLU A 231 -12.26 -10.37 -14.41
CA GLU A 231 -13.35 -10.77 -15.29
C GLU A 231 -14.68 -10.29 -14.67
N GLY A 232 -15.08 -9.05 -14.98
CA GLY A 232 -16.36 -8.48 -14.56
C GLY A 232 -16.26 -6.99 -14.21
N LEU A 233 -17.27 -6.21 -14.63
CA LEU A 233 -17.32 -4.75 -14.47
C LEU A 233 -17.41 -4.35 -12.98
N GLN A 234 -16.38 -3.69 -12.46
CA GLN A 234 -16.44 -2.95 -11.19
C GLN A 234 -16.75 -1.48 -11.47
N GLU A 235 -17.62 -0.88 -10.66
CA GLU A 235 -17.84 0.57 -10.72
C GLU A 235 -16.80 1.28 -9.84
N ILE A 236 -16.00 2.15 -10.46
CA ILE A 236 -14.93 2.88 -9.78
C ILE A 236 -15.33 4.35 -9.62
N TYR A 237 -15.16 4.86 -8.39
CA TYR A 237 -15.31 6.26 -8.03
C TYR A 237 -14.00 6.82 -7.49
N PHE A 238 -13.64 8.03 -7.92
CA PHE A 238 -12.43 8.71 -7.47
C PHE A 238 -12.79 9.79 -6.48
N VAL A 239 -12.13 9.77 -5.31
CA VAL A 239 -12.27 10.80 -4.28
C VAL A 239 -10.91 11.48 -4.09
N ALA A 240 -10.83 12.74 -4.49
CA ALA A 240 -9.71 13.60 -4.14
C ALA A 240 -9.94 14.11 -2.72
N SER A 241 -9.21 13.56 -1.76
CA SER A 241 -9.34 13.91 -0.35
C SER A 241 -8.56 15.20 -0.01
N GLN A 242 -8.80 15.75 1.19
CA GLN A 242 -8.13 16.98 1.64
C GLN A 242 -8.43 18.20 0.74
N ALA A 243 -9.70 18.38 0.37
CA ALA A 243 -10.14 19.54 -0.40
C ALA A 243 -9.76 20.89 0.26
N ASP A 244 -9.72 20.93 1.59
CA ASP A 244 -9.21 22.05 2.38
C ASP A 244 -7.75 22.38 2.04
N SER A 245 -6.87 21.38 2.00
CA SER A 245 -5.48 21.57 1.59
C SER A 245 -5.35 22.01 0.13
N ALA A 246 -6.23 21.53 -0.75
CA ALA A 246 -6.22 21.90 -2.16
C ALA A 246 -6.50 23.40 -2.36
N VAL A 247 -7.55 23.92 -1.70
CA VAL A 247 -7.89 25.34 -1.77
C VAL A 247 -6.85 26.21 -1.07
N LEU A 248 -6.24 25.73 0.03
CA LEU A 248 -5.21 26.46 0.77
C LEU A 248 -3.85 26.57 0.06
N SER A 249 -3.67 25.98 -1.11
CA SER A 249 -2.42 26.15 -1.86
C SER A 249 -2.25 27.62 -2.29
N MET A 250 -1.06 28.21 -2.07
CA MET A 250 -0.84 29.65 -2.33
C MET A 250 -1.22 30.06 -3.76
N SER A 251 -0.91 29.20 -4.74
CA SER A 251 -1.28 29.45 -6.13
C SER A 251 -2.80 29.52 -6.33
N GLU A 252 -3.57 28.70 -5.62
CA GLU A 252 -5.02 28.66 -5.76
C GLU A 252 -5.70 29.82 -5.02
N VAL A 253 -5.20 30.16 -3.83
CA VAL A 253 -5.63 31.34 -3.08
C VAL A 253 -5.49 32.61 -3.92
N GLU A 254 -4.33 32.81 -4.56
CA GLU A 254 -4.06 33.99 -5.41
C GLU A 254 -4.95 34.02 -6.66
N LYS A 255 -5.07 32.88 -7.37
CA LYS A 255 -5.88 32.78 -8.60
C LYS A 255 -7.37 32.98 -8.37
N SER A 256 -7.87 32.52 -7.22
CA SER A 256 -9.26 32.67 -6.82
C SER A 256 -9.57 34.04 -6.22
N GLY A 257 -8.56 34.88 -5.97
CA GLY A 257 -8.74 36.18 -5.32
C GLY A 257 -9.34 36.06 -3.92
N HIS A 258 -8.92 35.05 -3.15
CA HIS A 258 -9.47 34.75 -1.81
C HIS A 258 -10.97 34.40 -1.79
N HIS A 259 -11.55 33.95 -2.92
CA HIS A 259 -12.93 33.50 -2.99
C HIS A 259 -13.05 31.98 -2.94
N LEU A 260 -13.51 31.44 -1.81
CA LEU A 260 -13.54 30.01 -1.52
C LEU A 260 -14.28 29.16 -2.59
N PRO A 261 -15.50 29.52 -3.03
CA PRO A 261 -16.18 28.77 -4.09
C PRO A 261 -15.38 28.70 -5.40
N THR A 262 -14.72 29.79 -5.79
CA THR A 262 -13.88 29.82 -7.00
C THR A 262 -12.62 28.98 -6.82
N ALA A 263 -11.98 29.03 -5.66
CA ALA A 263 -10.82 28.18 -5.35
C ALA A 263 -11.17 26.69 -5.46
N LEU A 264 -12.32 26.28 -4.91
CA LEU A 264 -12.77 24.90 -4.97
C LEU A 264 -13.11 24.47 -6.40
N GLU A 265 -13.77 25.34 -7.18
CA GLU A 265 -14.08 25.07 -8.59
C GLU A 265 -12.81 24.90 -9.45
N ASN A 266 -11.80 25.75 -9.24
CA ASN A 266 -10.51 25.65 -9.92
C ASN A 266 -9.78 24.37 -9.55
N ALA A 267 -9.72 24.02 -8.26
CA ALA A 267 -9.12 22.77 -7.79
C ALA A 267 -9.85 21.55 -8.40
N GLN A 268 -11.18 21.55 -8.39
CA GLN A 268 -12.00 20.51 -9.01
C GLN A 268 -11.69 20.36 -10.51
N LYS A 269 -11.56 21.47 -11.26
CA LYS A 269 -11.21 21.46 -12.69
C LYS A 269 -9.81 20.90 -12.92
N ALA A 270 -8.82 21.32 -12.13
CA ALA A 270 -7.44 20.85 -12.25
C ALA A 270 -7.34 19.34 -12.01
N ILE A 271 -7.94 18.84 -10.93
CA ILE A 271 -7.94 17.42 -10.56
C ILE A 271 -8.74 16.61 -11.59
N SER A 272 -9.87 17.12 -12.09
CA SER A 272 -10.64 16.45 -13.15
C SER A 272 -9.84 16.31 -14.45
N SER A 273 -9.06 17.34 -14.81
CA SER A 273 -8.14 17.30 -15.96
C SER A 273 -7.05 16.24 -15.76
N GLN A 274 -6.46 16.19 -14.56
CA GLN A 274 -5.48 15.18 -14.19
C GLN A 274 -6.05 13.76 -14.27
N LEU A 275 -7.26 13.52 -13.74
CA LEU A 275 -7.96 12.25 -13.86
C LEU A 275 -8.12 11.86 -15.34
N ASN A 276 -8.62 12.76 -16.18
CA ASN A 276 -8.84 12.49 -17.60
C ASN A 276 -7.54 12.11 -18.33
N ASN A 277 -6.45 12.79 -18.04
CA ASN A 277 -5.14 12.49 -18.62
C ASN A 277 -4.62 11.12 -18.19
N ILE A 278 -4.75 10.78 -16.91
CA ILE A 278 -4.33 9.48 -16.37
C ILE A 278 -5.18 8.36 -16.97
N MET A 279 -6.51 8.50 -16.96
CA MET A 279 -7.41 7.51 -17.55
C MET A 279 -7.16 7.32 -19.05
N GLY A 280 -6.83 8.40 -19.78
CA GLY A 280 -6.41 8.31 -21.18
C GLY A 280 -5.21 7.40 -21.38
N LYS A 281 -4.16 7.55 -20.57
CA LYS A 281 -2.97 6.67 -20.60
C LYS A 281 -3.30 5.22 -20.22
N LEU A 282 -4.16 5.01 -19.22
CA LEU A 282 -4.57 3.67 -18.81
C LEU A 282 -5.37 2.94 -19.89
N ILE A 283 -6.21 3.66 -20.64
CA ILE A 283 -6.95 3.09 -21.78
C ILE A 283 -6.01 2.60 -22.89
N GLU A 284 -4.88 3.28 -23.08
CA GLU A 284 -3.84 2.86 -24.04
C GLU A 284 -3.09 1.61 -23.55
N ASN A 285 -2.76 1.55 -22.26
CA ASN A 285 -2.03 0.43 -21.66
C ASN A 285 -2.90 -0.84 -21.46
N TYR A 286 -4.19 -0.66 -21.17
CA TYR A 286 -5.13 -1.75 -20.86
C TYR A 286 -6.40 -1.65 -21.72
N PRO A 287 -6.29 -1.89 -23.05
CA PRO A 287 -7.40 -1.70 -23.99
C PRO A 287 -8.61 -2.61 -23.69
N ASN A 288 -8.39 -3.75 -23.04
CA ASN A 288 -9.43 -4.68 -22.59
C ASN A 288 -10.35 -4.10 -21.50
N GLN A 289 -10.00 -2.96 -20.90
CA GLN A 289 -10.77 -2.32 -19.82
C GLN A 289 -11.15 -0.88 -20.11
N ARG A 290 -11.09 -0.49 -21.39
CA ARG A 290 -11.49 0.84 -21.84
C ARG A 290 -12.83 1.26 -21.27
N GLU A 291 -13.82 0.37 -21.22
CA GLU A 291 -15.15 0.67 -20.71
C GLU A 291 -15.14 1.12 -19.24
N VAL A 292 -14.35 0.45 -18.39
CA VAL A 292 -14.23 0.78 -16.97
C VAL A 292 -13.62 2.18 -16.80
N PHE A 293 -12.54 2.47 -17.51
CA PHE A 293 -11.86 3.78 -17.42
C PHE A 293 -12.66 4.91 -18.06
N GLU A 294 -13.37 4.67 -19.16
CA GLU A 294 -14.26 5.68 -19.74
C GLU A 294 -15.46 5.96 -18.81
N LYS A 295 -16.03 4.93 -18.19
CA LYS A 295 -17.08 5.11 -17.18
C LYS A 295 -16.56 5.88 -15.97
N ALA A 296 -15.33 5.62 -15.53
CA ALA A 296 -14.68 6.38 -14.47
C ALA A 296 -14.48 7.87 -14.84
N LYS A 297 -14.05 8.17 -16.07
CA LYS A 297 -13.96 9.56 -16.58
C LYS A 297 -15.32 10.26 -16.56
N GLN A 298 -16.37 9.56 -16.99
CA GLN A 298 -17.75 10.07 -16.96
C GLN A 298 -18.26 10.31 -15.54
N ASN A 299 -17.90 9.44 -14.60
CA ASN A 299 -18.26 9.61 -13.19
C ASN A 299 -17.59 10.86 -12.58
N GLY A 300 -16.42 11.23 -13.08
CA GLY A 300 -15.63 12.36 -12.59
C GLY A 300 -14.97 12.09 -11.24
N VAL A 301 -14.31 13.11 -10.71
CA VAL A 301 -13.68 13.08 -9.38
C VAL A 301 -14.56 13.82 -8.38
N ILE A 302 -14.66 13.28 -7.16
CA ILE A 302 -15.29 13.94 -6.03
C ILE A 302 -14.19 14.60 -5.20
N LEU A 303 -14.15 15.93 -5.18
CA LEU A 303 -13.28 16.68 -4.28
C LEU A 303 -13.97 16.83 -2.92
N ALA A 304 -13.37 16.29 -1.86
CA ALA A 304 -13.97 16.22 -0.53
C ALA A 304 -12.94 16.39 0.61
N SER A 305 -13.38 16.86 1.77
CA SER A 305 -12.57 16.95 2.98
C SER A 305 -13.23 16.27 4.19
N GLY A 306 -12.60 15.18 4.64
CA GLY A 306 -12.99 14.48 5.87
C GLY A 306 -12.78 15.32 7.13
N VAL A 307 -11.75 16.16 7.15
CA VAL A 307 -11.47 17.06 8.30
C VAL A 307 -12.55 18.14 8.37
N CYS A 308 -12.93 18.76 7.24
CA CYS A 308 -14.03 19.72 7.22
C CYS A 308 -15.36 19.10 7.66
N PHE A 309 -15.65 17.85 7.27
CA PHE A 309 -16.85 17.17 7.75
C PHE A 309 -16.83 16.97 9.27
N SER A 310 -15.70 16.52 9.80
CA SER A 310 -15.52 16.32 11.24
C SER A 310 -15.68 17.63 12.01
N MET A 311 -15.05 18.71 11.52
CA MET A 311 -15.20 20.06 12.10
C MET A 311 -16.64 20.56 12.02
N TYR A 312 -17.36 20.29 10.93
CA TYR A 312 -18.78 20.63 10.80
C TYR A 312 -19.65 19.89 11.84
N LYS A 313 -19.43 18.58 12.01
CA LYS A 313 -20.18 17.76 12.98
C LYS A 313 -19.88 18.16 14.42
N ASP A 314 -18.62 18.51 14.72
CA ASP A 314 -18.16 18.86 16.06
C ASP A 314 -18.12 20.38 16.32
N PHE A 315 -18.72 21.20 15.44
CA PHE A 315 -18.53 22.65 15.44
C PHE A 315 -18.88 23.32 16.77
N ASN A 316 -19.91 22.83 17.45
CA ASN A 316 -20.34 23.38 18.74
C ASN A 316 -19.29 23.21 19.86
N ASN A 317 -18.31 22.32 19.67
CA ASN A 317 -17.22 22.05 20.59
C ASN A 317 -15.91 22.77 20.21
N GLN A 318 -15.96 23.76 19.31
CA GLN A 318 -14.78 24.49 18.82
C GLN A 318 -13.86 25.01 19.95
N ALA A 319 -14.43 25.51 21.06
CA ALA A 319 -13.66 26.02 22.20
C ALA A 319 -12.84 24.94 22.94
N SER A 320 -13.08 23.66 22.67
CA SER A 320 -12.30 22.54 23.20
C SER A 320 -11.15 22.13 22.27
N TRP A 321 -11.18 22.55 21.00
CA TRP A 321 -10.23 22.07 20.00
C TRP A 321 -8.78 22.45 20.30
N GLU A 322 -8.56 23.68 20.76
CA GLU A 322 -7.24 24.21 21.16
C GLU A 322 -6.67 23.50 22.40
N ARG A 323 -7.52 22.94 23.25
CA ARG A 323 -7.13 22.38 24.55
C ARG A 323 -6.84 20.88 24.52
N ASN A 324 -7.08 20.23 23.38
CA ASN A 324 -6.95 18.79 23.23
C ASN A 324 -6.03 18.48 22.04
N GLN A 325 -4.93 17.77 22.32
CA GLN A 325 -3.96 17.33 21.30
C GLN A 325 -4.61 16.58 20.13
N LYS A 326 -5.74 15.89 20.35
CA LYS A 326 -6.45 15.17 19.28
C LYS A 326 -7.19 16.07 18.29
N THR A 327 -7.45 17.32 18.66
CA THR A 327 -8.25 18.29 17.88
C THR A 327 -7.46 19.54 17.52
N GLU A 328 -6.16 19.56 17.84
CA GLU A 328 -5.25 20.65 17.47
C GLU A 328 -5.21 20.86 15.94
N GLU A 329 -5.30 19.76 15.18
CA GLU A 329 -5.40 19.79 13.72
C GLU A 329 -6.64 20.56 13.24
N TYR A 330 -7.79 20.44 13.93
CA TYR A 330 -9.03 21.15 13.57
C TYR A 330 -8.87 22.65 13.78
N HIS A 331 -8.26 23.04 14.90
CA HIS A 331 -7.97 24.45 15.17
C HIS A 331 -7.06 25.04 14.09
N ASN A 332 -5.97 24.34 13.74
CA ASN A 332 -5.04 24.81 12.72
C ASN A 332 -5.67 24.88 11.32
N ALA A 333 -6.45 23.86 10.93
CA ALA A 333 -7.14 23.83 9.64
C ALA A 333 -8.15 24.99 9.52
N LEU A 334 -8.99 25.18 10.54
CA LEU A 334 -9.97 26.26 10.55
C LEU A 334 -9.31 27.65 10.59
N ARG A 335 -8.21 27.81 11.33
CA ARG A 335 -7.44 29.07 11.34
C ARG A 335 -6.93 29.41 9.95
N ASN A 336 -6.28 28.46 9.27
CA ASN A 336 -5.77 28.68 7.92
C ASN A 336 -6.90 29.04 6.94
N LEU A 337 -8.03 28.32 7.00
CA LEU A 337 -9.20 28.64 6.17
C LEU A 337 -9.75 30.05 6.44
N ARG A 338 -9.80 30.48 7.70
CA ARG A 338 -10.19 31.84 8.09
C ARG A 338 -9.23 32.90 7.56
N ASP A 339 -7.92 32.64 7.66
CA ASP A 339 -6.88 33.58 7.24
C ASP A 339 -6.91 33.82 5.72
N PHE A 340 -7.13 32.76 4.93
CA PHE A 340 -7.13 32.87 3.47
C PHE A 340 -8.50 33.16 2.85
N TYR A 341 -9.61 32.88 3.53
CA TYR A 341 -10.97 33.06 3.03
C TYR A 341 -11.87 33.79 4.05
N PRO A 342 -11.54 35.02 4.46
CA PRO A 342 -12.25 35.71 5.55
C PRO A 342 -13.75 35.86 5.30
N ASP A 343 -14.18 36.13 4.06
CA ASP A 343 -15.60 36.31 3.72
C ASP A 343 -16.46 35.05 3.89
N ALA A 344 -15.84 33.88 3.72
CA ALA A 344 -16.46 32.57 3.86
C ALA A 344 -16.54 32.10 5.32
N PHE A 345 -15.70 32.66 6.21
CA PHE A 345 -15.60 32.26 7.62
C PHE A 345 -15.81 33.42 8.61
N ASN A 346 -16.48 34.50 8.20
CA ASN A 346 -16.67 35.70 9.02
C ASN A 346 -17.72 35.58 10.14
N SER A 347 -18.44 34.45 10.20
CA SER A 347 -19.44 34.14 11.23
C SER A 347 -19.55 32.62 11.41
N ASP A 348 -20.16 32.19 12.50
CA ASP A 348 -20.32 30.76 12.80
C ASP A 348 -21.20 30.05 11.76
N ASP A 349 -22.30 30.67 11.32
CA ASP A 349 -23.20 30.09 10.31
C ASP A 349 -22.49 29.93 8.97
N LYS A 350 -21.81 30.97 8.48
CA LYS A 350 -21.01 30.89 7.25
C LYS A 350 -19.84 29.91 7.36
N SER A 351 -19.21 29.82 8.53
CA SER A 351 -18.16 28.83 8.77
C SER A 351 -18.72 27.41 8.64
N LYS A 352 -19.88 27.12 9.24
CA LYS A 352 -20.56 25.82 9.11
C LYS A 352 -20.92 25.51 7.66
N GLU A 353 -21.49 26.49 6.94
CA GLU A 353 -21.81 26.35 5.52
C GLU A 353 -20.56 26.05 4.68
N SER A 354 -19.48 26.80 4.88
CA SER A 354 -18.20 26.61 4.17
C SER A 354 -17.53 25.28 4.49
N LEU A 355 -17.57 24.84 5.75
CA LEU A 355 -17.06 23.52 6.14
C LEU A 355 -17.87 22.38 5.51
N LEU A 356 -19.20 22.49 5.50
CA LEU A 356 -20.07 21.51 4.85
C LEU A 356 -19.81 21.49 3.34
N PHE A 357 -19.66 22.66 2.71
CA PHE A 357 -19.35 22.82 1.29
C PHE A 357 -18.01 22.15 0.93
N LEU A 358 -16.93 22.41 1.67
CA LEU A 358 -15.63 21.76 1.47
C LEU A 358 -15.65 20.26 1.76
N SER A 359 -16.49 19.80 2.68
CA SER A 359 -16.59 18.38 3.00
C SER A 359 -17.12 17.55 1.84
N ASN A 360 -18.11 18.08 1.12
CA ASN A 360 -18.76 17.45 -0.02
C ASN A 360 -19.18 15.98 0.21
N MET A 361 -19.57 15.63 1.44
CA MET A 361 -19.94 14.24 1.78
C MET A 361 -21.24 13.80 1.09
N GLY A 362 -22.14 14.74 0.78
CA GLY A 362 -23.38 14.44 0.03
C GLY A 362 -23.10 13.79 -1.32
N ALA A 363 -22.04 14.20 -2.03
CA ALA A 363 -21.68 13.56 -3.30
C ALA A 363 -21.28 12.09 -3.12
N ILE A 364 -20.62 11.73 -2.01
CA ILE A 364 -20.26 10.33 -1.70
C ILE A 364 -21.51 9.54 -1.34
N GLU A 365 -22.38 10.09 -0.49
CA GLU A 365 -23.66 9.49 -0.11
C GLU A 365 -24.53 9.18 -1.35
N GLU A 366 -24.63 10.13 -2.29
CA GLU A 366 -25.34 9.94 -3.56
C GLU A 366 -24.78 8.78 -4.40
N ARG A 367 -23.45 8.61 -4.46
CA ARG A 367 -22.83 7.49 -5.19
C ARG A 367 -23.09 6.15 -4.49
N LEU A 368 -23.05 6.13 -3.16
CA LEU A 368 -23.38 4.94 -2.38
C LEU A 368 -24.85 4.53 -2.54
N GLU A 369 -25.78 5.49 -2.50
CA GLU A 369 -27.20 5.23 -2.75
C GLU A 369 -27.45 4.73 -4.17
N LYS A 370 -26.78 5.32 -5.17
CA LYS A 370 -26.87 4.86 -6.55
C LYS A 370 -26.40 3.42 -6.69
N ALA A 371 -25.24 3.10 -6.11
CA ALA A 371 -24.70 1.75 -6.09
C ALA A 371 -25.66 0.75 -5.41
N ALA A 372 -26.26 1.14 -4.29
CA ALA A 372 -27.22 0.31 -3.58
C ALA A 372 -28.51 0.07 -4.40
N LYS A 373 -29.04 1.10 -5.08
CA LYS A 373 -30.23 1.01 -5.95
C LYS A 373 -29.97 0.17 -7.20
N GLU A 374 -28.78 0.26 -7.78
CA GLU A 374 -28.39 -0.49 -8.97
C GLU A 374 -27.89 -1.91 -8.65
N LYS A 375 -27.83 -2.32 -7.37
CA LYS A 375 -27.30 -3.62 -6.92
C LYS A 375 -27.79 -4.82 -7.74
N GLU A 376 -29.11 -4.95 -7.94
CA GLU A 376 -29.66 -6.09 -8.70
C GLU A 376 -29.21 -6.08 -10.17
N LYS A 377 -29.13 -4.90 -10.79
CA LYS A 377 -28.64 -4.71 -12.14
C LYS A 377 -27.14 -5.00 -12.24
N ILE A 378 -26.36 -4.51 -11.28
CA ILE A 378 -24.91 -4.74 -11.17
C ILE A 378 -24.64 -6.24 -11.01
N MET A 379 -25.34 -6.93 -10.12
CA MET A 379 -25.19 -8.39 -9.93
C MET A 379 -25.57 -9.16 -11.19
N SER A 380 -26.69 -8.80 -11.85
CA SER A 380 -27.13 -9.47 -13.07
C SER A 380 -26.12 -9.31 -14.22
N GLN A 381 -25.61 -8.08 -14.42
CA GLN A 381 -24.60 -7.80 -15.44
C GLN A 381 -23.28 -8.52 -15.13
N LYS A 382 -22.82 -8.49 -13.87
CA LYS A 382 -21.61 -9.19 -13.41
C LYS A 382 -21.69 -10.70 -13.67
N LEU A 383 -22.84 -11.32 -13.43
CA LEU A 383 -23.06 -12.74 -13.74
C LEU A 383 -22.98 -13.03 -15.25
N GLN A 384 -23.57 -12.17 -16.08
CA GLN A 384 -23.52 -12.31 -17.53
C GLN A 384 -22.09 -12.13 -18.08
N ASP A 385 -21.40 -11.08 -17.63
CA ASP A 385 -20.02 -10.79 -18.04
C ASP A 385 -19.07 -11.89 -17.57
N TYR A 386 -19.25 -12.39 -16.34
CA TYR A 386 -18.48 -13.52 -15.82
C TYR A 386 -18.70 -14.77 -16.66
N ALA A 387 -19.96 -15.12 -16.98
CA ALA A 387 -20.26 -16.27 -17.84
C ALA A 387 -19.62 -16.13 -19.23
N GLN A 388 -19.69 -14.93 -19.82
CA GLN A 388 -19.07 -14.64 -21.11
C GLN A 388 -17.55 -14.73 -21.05
N SER A 389 -16.94 -14.21 -19.99
CA SER A 389 -15.49 -14.27 -19.78
C SER A 389 -15.00 -15.71 -19.59
N GLN A 390 -15.70 -16.50 -18.77
CA GLN A 390 -15.40 -17.91 -18.57
C GLN A 390 -15.55 -18.71 -19.88
N ALA A 391 -16.56 -18.41 -20.70
CA ALA A 391 -16.70 -18.99 -22.03
C ALA A 391 -15.52 -18.63 -22.94
N ASN A 392 -15.08 -17.36 -22.93
CA ASN A 392 -13.93 -16.90 -23.71
C ASN A 392 -12.62 -17.55 -23.27
N ASN A 393 -12.40 -17.70 -21.96
CA ASN A 393 -11.22 -18.37 -21.40
C ASN A 393 -11.20 -19.86 -21.74
N LEU A 394 -12.34 -20.52 -21.61
CA LEU A 394 -12.48 -21.92 -22.02
C LEU A 394 -12.19 -22.06 -23.52
N HIS A 395 -12.71 -21.14 -24.35
CA HIS A 395 -12.41 -21.12 -25.77
C HIS A 395 -10.92 -20.93 -26.06
N LYS A 396 -10.24 -20.00 -25.38
CA LYS A 396 -8.78 -19.83 -25.48
C LYS A 396 -8.01 -21.09 -25.10
N LEU A 397 -8.40 -21.75 -23.99
CA LEU A 397 -7.77 -22.99 -23.56
C LEU A 397 -7.97 -24.11 -24.59
N ILE A 398 -9.17 -24.23 -25.16
CA ILE A 398 -9.46 -25.18 -26.23
C ILE A 398 -8.60 -24.89 -27.46
N VAL A 399 -8.49 -23.62 -27.88
CA VAL A 399 -7.65 -23.22 -29.02
C VAL A 399 -6.18 -23.53 -28.76
N GLN A 400 -5.67 -23.25 -27.56
CA GLN A 400 -4.29 -23.58 -27.17
C GLN A 400 -4.07 -25.10 -27.21
N LEU A 401 -4.95 -25.89 -26.59
CA LEU A 401 -4.85 -27.35 -26.62
C LEU A 401 -4.90 -27.91 -28.05
N LEU A 402 -5.70 -27.32 -28.94
CA LEU A 402 -5.74 -27.70 -30.35
C LEU A 402 -4.42 -27.37 -31.07
N GLN A 403 -3.81 -26.23 -30.78
CA GLN A 403 -2.48 -25.88 -31.30
C GLN A 403 -1.42 -26.84 -30.79
N ASP A 404 -1.38 -27.10 -29.48
CA ASP A 404 -0.44 -28.03 -28.85
C ASP A 404 -0.59 -29.44 -29.46
N LEU A 405 -1.82 -29.91 -29.69
CA LEU A 405 -2.09 -31.19 -30.35
C LEU A 405 -1.64 -31.23 -31.81
N GLU A 406 -1.81 -30.14 -32.57
CA GLU A 406 -1.36 -30.09 -33.97
C GLU A 406 0.17 -29.98 -34.06
N GLU A 407 0.82 -29.29 -33.13
CA GLU A 407 2.27 -29.27 -32.97
C GLU A 407 2.82 -30.65 -32.61
N GLU A 408 2.19 -31.34 -31.67
CA GLU A 408 2.51 -32.72 -31.30
C GLU A 408 2.36 -33.67 -32.49
N LYS A 409 1.27 -33.54 -33.26
CA LYS A 409 1.04 -34.32 -34.47
C LYS A 409 2.09 -34.03 -35.55
N LYS A 410 2.52 -32.78 -35.72
CA LYS A 410 3.64 -32.42 -36.62
C LYS A 410 4.97 -32.99 -36.12
N ARG A 411 5.22 -32.94 -34.81
CA ARG A 411 6.39 -33.56 -34.18
C ARG A 411 6.43 -35.05 -34.47
N ILE A 412 5.33 -35.78 -34.26
CA ILE A 412 5.25 -37.22 -34.54
C ILE A 412 5.44 -37.52 -36.04
N LYS A 413 4.87 -36.71 -36.94
CA LYS A 413 5.03 -36.90 -38.40
C LYS A 413 6.45 -36.62 -38.91
N ASN A 414 7.13 -35.64 -38.33
CA ASN A 414 8.46 -35.19 -38.75
C ASN A 414 9.59 -35.84 -37.94
N ALA A 415 9.27 -36.50 -36.84
CA ALA A 415 10.23 -37.24 -36.08
C ALA A 415 10.61 -38.53 -36.81
N ASP A 416 11.91 -38.67 -37.10
CA ASP A 416 12.48 -39.92 -37.53
C ASP A 416 12.20 -40.99 -36.46
N MET A 417 11.58 -42.12 -36.83
CA MET A 417 11.38 -43.24 -35.91
C MET A 417 12.70 -43.68 -35.25
N GLY A 418 13.84 -43.46 -35.91
CA GLY A 418 15.17 -43.66 -35.34
C GLY A 418 15.45 -42.73 -34.15
N ALA A 419 15.18 -41.44 -34.28
CA ALA A 419 15.42 -40.44 -33.24
C ALA A 419 14.50 -40.61 -32.02
N ILE A 420 13.23 -40.98 -32.22
CA ILE A 420 12.32 -41.32 -31.11
C ILE A 420 12.79 -42.57 -30.37
N LYS A 421 13.25 -43.60 -31.10
CA LYS A 421 13.82 -44.80 -30.47
C LYS A 421 15.07 -44.48 -29.63
N GLU A 422 15.93 -43.57 -30.09
CA GLU A 422 17.08 -43.12 -29.30
C GLU A 422 16.68 -42.32 -28.07
N GLN A 423 15.72 -41.39 -28.19
CA GLN A 423 15.21 -40.65 -27.02
C GLN A 423 14.56 -41.55 -25.98
N ILE A 424 13.77 -42.55 -26.40
CA ILE A 424 13.21 -43.56 -25.48
C ILE A 424 14.33 -44.32 -24.77
N LYS A 425 15.38 -44.71 -25.49
CA LYS A 425 16.56 -45.39 -24.90
C LYS A 425 17.28 -44.50 -23.89
N ALA A 426 17.42 -43.20 -24.21
CA ALA A 426 18.03 -42.22 -23.32
C ALA A 426 17.20 -42.00 -22.04
N TYR A 427 15.88 -41.87 -22.16
CA TYR A 427 14.99 -41.73 -21.01
C TYR A 427 14.91 -43.00 -20.16
N GLN A 428 14.97 -44.19 -20.77
CA GLN A 428 15.05 -45.46 -20.03
C GLN A 428 16.37 -45.59 -19.25
N ASN A 429 17.51 -45.21 -19.85
CA ASN A 429 18.79 -45.18 -19.16
C ASN A 429 18.80 -44.14 -18.03
N LEU A 430 18.21 -42.96 -18.25
CA LEU A 430 18.09 -41.93 -17.22
C LEU A 430 17.21 -42.40 -16.06
N SER A 431 16.07 -43.04 -16.36
CA SER A 431 15.19 -43.65 -15.35
C SER A 431 15.93 -44.71 -14.53
N GLY A 432 16.68 -45.61 -15.17
CA GLY A 432 17.47 -46.63 -14.48
C GLY A 432 18.58 -46.04 -13.62
N ASN A 433 19.24 -44.97 -14.07
CA ASN A 433 20.26 -44.26 -13.27
C ASN A 433 19.65 -43.53 -12.07
N ILE A 434 18.46 -42.93 -12.23
CA ILE A 434 17.73 -42.31 -11.12
C ILE A 434 17.31 -43.39 -10.12
N GLU A 435 16.78 -44.52 -10.57
CA GLU A 435 16.33 -45.62 -9.72
C GLU A 435 17.50 -46.28 -8.95
N THR A 436 18.66 -46.40 -9.60
CA THR A 436 19.89 -46.94 -8.98
C THR A 436 20.51 -45.94 -8.01
N GLY A 437 20.63 -44.66 -8.40
CA GLY A 437 21.14 -43.60 -7.52
C GLY A 437 20.24 -43.31 -6.33
N PHE A 438 18.93 -43.50 -6.47
CA PHE A 438 17.98 -43.41 -5.35
C PHE A 438 18.13 -44.59 -4.38
N ARG A 439 18.52 -45.77 -4.87
CA ARG A 439 18.76 -46.96 -4.04
C ARG A 439 20.09 -46.89 -3.29
N GLU A 440 21.14 -46.38 -3.92
CA GLU A 440 22.47 -46.17 -3.30
C GLU A 440 22.51 -45.02 -2.28
N ALA A 441 21.58 -44.06 -2.36
CA ALA A 441 21.49 -42.95 -1.41
C ALA A 441 20.71 -43.30 -0.12
N TYR A 442 20.03 -44.45 -0.08
CA TYR A 442 19.11 -44.84 1.01
C TYR A 442 19.36 -46.27 1.56
N GLU A 443 20.46 -46.92 1.16
CA GLU A 443 21.10 -48.03 1.90
C GLU A 443 22.36 -47.50 2.59
#